data_AF-A0A7Z0TZ97-F1
#
_entry.id   AF-A0A7Z0TZ97-F1
#
_cell.length_a   1.000
_cell.length_b   1.000
_cell.length_c   1.000
_cell.angle_alpha   90.00
_cell.angle_beta   90.00
_cell.angle_gamma   90.00
#
_symmetry.space_group_name_H-M   'P 1'
#
loop_
_entity.id
_entity.type
_entity.pdbx_description
1 polymer ?
#
loop_
_entity_poly.entity_id
_entity_poly.type
_entity_poly.pdbx_seq_one_letter_code
_entity_poly.pdbx_strand_id
1 'polypeptide(L)' 'MDLLLETRLVQAALIFNGLILVTVAWTRFRLPGTAIPLAAPVWRSHRYLTPRGVALQVAGLVMATLGVALLVL' A
#
# COMPACT_ATOMS: atom_id res chain seq x y z
N MET A 1 29.45 -0.05 8.89
CA MET A 1 27.98 -0.04 8.77
C MET A 1 27.59 -1.45 8.40
N ASP A 2 26.83 -2.12 9.26
CA ASP A 2 26.48 -3.52 9.09
C ASP A 2 25.48 -3.69 7.94
N LEU A 3 25.87 -4.44 6.91
CA LEU A 3 25.05 -4.73 5.73
C LEU A 3 23.66 -5.28 6.09
N LEU A 4 23.59 -6.02 7.21
CA LEU A 4 22.34 -6.53 7.79
C LEU A 4 21.39 -5.41 8.23
N LEU A 5 21.91 -4.34 8.83
CA LEU A 5 21.11 -3.19 9.27
C LEU A 5 20.52 -2.45 8.07
N GLU A 6 21.33 -2.21 7.03
CA GLU A 6 20.86 -1.54 5.81
C GLU A 6 19.75 -2.34 5.12
N THR A 7 19.90 -3.67 5.06
CA THR A 7 18.90 -4.55 4.43
C THR A 7 17.56 -4.51 5.19
N ARG A 8 17.60 -4.54 6.53
CA ARG A 8 16.39 -4.44 7.38
C ARG A 8 15.70 -3.08 7.25
N LEU A 9 16.48 -2.00 7.12
CA LEU A 9 15.95 -0.65 6.90
C LEU A 9 15.26 -0.54 5.54
N VAL A 10 15.84 -1.11 4.48
CA VAL A 10 15.22 -1.15 3.14
C VAL A 10 13.91 -1.94 3.17
N GLN A 11 13.89 -3.11 3.81
CA GLN A 11 12.67 -3.91 3.98
C GLN A 11 11.57 -3.12 4.70
N ALA A 12 11.90 -2.50 5.84
CA ALA A 12 10.97 -1.68 6.59
C ALA A 12 10.45 -0.50 5.76
N ALA A 13 11.34 0.19 5.04
CA ALA A 13 10.97 1.31 4.17
C ALA A 13 10.00 0.88 3.06
N LEU A 14 10.18 -0.30 2.45
CA LEU A 14 9.26 -0.84 1.44
C LEU A 14 7.88 -1.13 2.03
N ILE A 15 7.83 -1.72 3.23
CA ILE A 15 6.57 -2.01 3.93
C ILE A 15 5.84 -0.71 4.27
N PHE A 16 6.53 0.24 4.91
CA PHE A 16 5.92 1.52 5.30
C PHE A 16 5.47 2.33 4.09
N ASN A 17 6.29 2.45 3.04
CA ASN A 17 5.88 3.14 1.81
C ASN A 17 4.65 2.47 1.19
N GLY A 18 4.60 1.14 1.14
CA GLY A 18 3.45 0.41 0.64
C GLY A 18 2.16 0.74 1.41
N LEU A 19 2.22 0.73 2.75
CA LEU A 19 1.09 1.08 3.61
C LEU A 19 0.67 2.54 3.48
N ILE A 20 1.63 3.47 3.33
CA ILE A 20 1.35 4.89 3.10
C ILE A 20 0.60 5.07 1.78
N LEU A 21 1.05 4.44 0.69
CA LEU A 21 0.40 4.55 -0.61
C LEU A 21 -1.04 4.02 -0.57
N VAL A 22 -1.28 2.90 0.12
CA VAL A 22 -2.64 2.39 0.36
C VAL A 22 -3.48 3.41 1.14
N THR A 23 -2.92 3.98 2.21
CA THR A 23 -3.62 4.98 3.04
C THR A 23 -3.93 6.25 2.26
N VAL A 24 -3.00 6.72 1.41
CA VAL A 24 -3.18 7.88 0.54
C VAL A 24 -4.24 7.61 -0.53
N ALA A 25 -4.26 6.42 -1.14
CA ALA A 25 -5.31 6.03 -2.06
C ALA A 25 -6.70 6.22 -1.43
N TRP A 26 -6.87 5.68 -0.22
CA TRP A 26 -8.12 5.83 0.50
C TRP A 26 -8.37 7.29 0.92
N THR A 27 -7.46 7.97 1.59
CA THR A 27 -7.72 9.34 2.10
C THR A 27 -7.89 10.41 1.02
N ARG A 28 -7.21 10.31 -0.12
CA ARG A 28 -7.16 11.39 -1.13
C ARG A 28 -7.90 11.08 -2.43
N PHE A 29 -8.07 9.82 -2.80
CA PHE A 29 -8.60 9.42 -4.11
C PHE A 29 -9.94 8.70 -4.03
N ARG A 30 -10.65 8.85 -2.90
CA ARG A 30 -12.00 8.35 -2.70
C ARG A 30 -13.02 9.05 -3.60
N LEU A 31 -14.01 8.31 -4.04
CA LEU A 31 -15.18 8.86 -4.72
C LEU A 31 -16.06 9.57 -3.68
N PRO A 32 -16.60 10.75 -4.02
CA PRO A 32 -17.51 11.48 -3.13
C PRO A 32 -18.83 10.71 -2.95
N GLY A 33 -19.37 10.70 -1.72
CA GLY A 33 -20.67 10.10 -1.42
C GLY A 33 -20.67 8.58 -1.16
N THR A 34 -19.53 7.89 -1.27
CA THR A 34 -19.43 6.47 -0.90
C THR A 34 -19.15 6.28 0.60
N ALA A 35 -19.94 5.44 1.26
CA ALA A 35 -19.70 5.01 2.65
C ALA A 35 -18.32 4.35 2.79
N ILE A 36 -17.64 4.58 3.92
CA ILE A 36 -16.28 4.10 4.18
C ILE A 36 -16.34 2.64 4.64
N PRO A 37 -15.94 1.64 3.81
CA PRO A 37 -15.58 0.35 4.37
C PRO A 37 -14.24 0.49 5.11
N LEU A 38 -14.13 -0.11 6.30
CA LEU A 38 -12.90 -0.17 7.10
C LEU A 38 -11.74 -0.78 6.28
N ALA A 39 -12.06 -1.71 5.40
CA ALA A 39 -11.20 -2.20 4.32
C ALA A 39 -12.09 -2.68 3.18
N ALA A 40 -11.80 -2.28 1.93
CA ALA A 40 -12.37 -2.93 0.77
C ALA A 40 -11.33 -3.84 0.10
N PRO A 41 -11.73 -5.05 -0.34
CA PRO A 41 -10.86 -5.88 -1.16
C PRO A 41 -10.49 -5.20 -2.47
N VAL A 42 -9.27 -5.44 -2.96
CA VAL A 42 -8.71 -4.81 -4.18
C VAL A 42 -9.65 -4.96 -5.39
N TRP A 43 -10.31 -6.11 -5.54
CA TRP A 43 -11.23 -6.36 -6.66
C TRP A 43 -12.52 -5.51 -6.60
N ARG A 44 -12.88 -4.95 -5.45
CA ARG A 44 -14.02 -4.01 -5.30
C ARG A 44 -13.57 -2.55 -5.18
N SER A 45 -12.27 -2.26 -5.15
CA SER A 45 -11.75 -0.90 -4.96
C SER A 45 -12.21 0.10 -6.02
N HIS A 46 -12.49 -0.35 -7.25
CA HIS A 46 -13.04 0.49 -8.32
C HIS A 46 -14.40 1.12 -7.98
N ARG A 47 -15.14 0.58 -7.00
CA ARG A 47 -16.44 1.14 -6.56
C ARG A 47 -16.29 2.30 -5.57
N TYR A 48 -15.13 2.44 -4.95
CA TYR A 48 -14.89 3.37 -3.84
C TYR A 48 -13.80 4.40 -4.16
N LEU A 49 -12.91 4.07 -5.10
CA LEU A 49 -11.74 4.86 -5.44
C LEU A 49 -11.81 5.28 -6.91
N THR A 50 -11.28 6.45 -7.19
CA THR A 50 -10.95 6.85 -8.56
C THR A 50 -9.90 5.90 -9.15
N PRO A 51 -9.77 5.80 -10.49
CA PRO A 51 -8.79 4.92 -11.12
C PRO A 51 -7.35 5.14 -10.62
N ARG A 52 -6.98 6.39 -10.34
CA ARG A 52 -5.69 6.76 -9.74
C ARG A 52 -5.53 6.20 -8.33
N GLY A 53 -6.58 6.27 -7.51
CA GLY A 53 -6.60 5.66 -6.18
C GLY A 53 -6.45 4.14 -6.22
N VAL A 54 -7.11 3.47 -7.17
CA VAL A 54 -6.95 2.02 -7.36
C VAL A 54 -5.50 1.68 -7.71
N ALA A 55 -4.89 2.42 -8.65
CA ALA A 55 -3.49 2.22 -9.02
C ALA A 55 -2.54 2.40 -7.82
N LEU A 56 -2.75 3.44 -7.01
CA LEU A 56 -1.99 3.70 -5.78
C LEU A 56 -2.15 2.57 -4.75
N GLN A 57 -3.37 2.05 -4.57
CA GLN A 57 -3.62 0.95 -3.65
C GLN A 57 -2.90 -0.32 -4.10
N VAL A 58 -2.95 -0.65 -5.39
CA VAL A 58 -2.27 -1.83 -5.95
C VAL A 58 -0.75 -1.67 -5.84
N ALA A 59 -0.21 -0.52 -6.23
CA ALA A 59 1.22 -0.24 -6.12
C ALA A 59 1.72 -0.34 -4.67
N GLY A 60 0.95 0.20 -3.72
CA GLY A 60 1.25 0.11 -2.30
C GLY A 60 1.24 -1.33 -1.78
N LEU A 61 0.25 -2.13 -2.18
CA LEU A 61 0.18 -3.55 -1.83
C LEU A 61 1.36 -4.35 -2.39
N VAL A 62 1.76 -4.09 -3.64
CA VAL A 62 2.93 -4.74 -4.25
C VAL A 62 4.21 -4.37 -3.50
N MET A 63 4.42 -3.09 -3.21
CA MET A 63 5.59 -2.65 -2.43
C MET A 63 5.64 -3.29 -1.03
N ALA A 64 4.51 -3.31 -0.33
CA ALA A 64 4.43 -3.93 0.99
C ALA A 64 4.71 -5.44 0.93
N THR A 65 4.15 -6.12 -0.08
CA THR A 65 4.35 -7.56 -0.29
C THR A 65 5.81 -7.88 -0.60
N LEU A 66 6.47 -7.08 -1.43
CA LEU A 66 7.90 -7.21 -1.72
C LEU A 66 8.75 -7.00 -0.48
N GLY A 67 8.44 -5.96 0.32
CA GLY A 67 9.14 -5.70 1.58
C GLY A 67 9.02 -6.87 2.57
N VAL A 68 7.84 -7.50 2.67
CA VAL A 68 7.63 -8.70 3.49
C VAL A 68 8.33 -9.92 2.90
N ALA A 69 8.25 -10.15 1.60
CA ALA A 69 8.91 -11.28 0.94
C ALA A 69 10.42 -11.25 1.14
N LEU A 70 11.03 -10.06 1.01
CA LEU A 70 12.45 -9.84 1.27
C LEU A 70 12.84 -10.02 2.74
N LEU A 71 11.90 -9.89 3.67
CA LEU A 71 12.13 -10.08 5.10
C LEU A 71 12.16 -11.56 5.50
N VAL A 72 11.43 -12.40 4.75
CA VAL A 72 11.30 -13.85 4.96
C VAL A 72 12.38 -14.65 4.23
N LEU A 73 12.91 -14.13 3.12
CA LEU A 73 14.02 -14.71 2.35
C LEU A 73 15.37 -14.48 3.05
#